data_AF-A0A7K0ZLE3-F1
#
_entry.id   AF-A0A7K0ZLE3-F1
#
_cell.length_a   1.000
_cell.length_b   1.000
_cell.length_c   1.000
_cell.angle_alpha   90.00
_cell.angle_beta   90.00
_cell.angle_gamma   90.00
#
_symmetry.space_group_name_H-M   'P 1'
#
loop_
_entity.id
_entity.type
_entity.pdbx_description
1 polymer ?
#
loop_
_entity_poly.entity_id
_entity_poly.type
_entity_poly.pdbx_seq_one_letter_code
_entity_poly.pdbx_strand_id
1 'polypeptide(L)'
;VVARVNYPSNEWMFNDMWGVDVSVSTPHLLTALVEEAVAVGSLVKLLSLEHGKAGLNEVTLAPDSPAIGSTIANLKLPRESAVVAVIRDGHVVVPALDTVLHAGDEVLVLATGDVEAELGRALIGPK
;
A
#
# COMPACT_ATOMS: atom_id res chain seq x y z
N VAL A 1 15.50 -16.00 26.47
CA VAL A 1 16.14 -14.70 26.75
C VAL A 1 15.78 -13.73 25.64
N VAL A 2 15.21 -12.58 26.01
CA VAL A 2 14.84 -11.50 25.07
C VAL A 2 15.82 -10.35 25.27
N ALA A 3 16.40 -9.84 24.18
CA ALA A 3 17.36 -8.75 24.23
C ALA A 3 16.84 -7.49 23.52
N ARG A 4 17.03 -6.34 24.17
CA ARG A 4 16.72 -5.04 23.56
C ARG A 4 17.92 -4.51 22.80
N VAL A 5 17.75 -4.24 21.52
CA VAL A 5 18.76 -3.64 20.66
C VAL A 5 18.49 -2.14 20.58
N ASN A 6 19.41 -1.32 21.11
CA ASN A 6 19.27 0.14 21.07
C ASN A 6 19.82 0.75 19.76
N TYR A 7 20.79 0.09 19.13
CA TYR A 7 21.41 0.53 17.87
C TYR A 7 21.22 -0.56 16.80
N PRO A 8 20.45 -0.30 15.73
CA PRO A 8 20.13 -1.29 14.69
C PRO A 8 21.36 -1.96 14.07
N SER A 9 22.45 -1.22 13.91
CA SER A 9 23.72 -1.72 13.37
C SER A 9 24.33 -2.88 14.15
N ASN A 10 23.91 -3.07 15.40
CA ASN A 10 24.45 -4.07 16.31
C ASN A 10 23.60 -5.33 16.42
N GLU A 11 22.47 -5.38 15.72
CA GLU A 11 21.49 -6.47 15.78
C GLU A 11 22.09 -7.83 15.45
N TRP A 12 23.06 -7.88 14.52
CA TRP A 12 23.75 -9.11 14.10
C TRP A 12 24.46 -9.86 15.24
N MET A 13 24.79 -9.17 16.34
CA MET A 13 25.46 -9.76 17.51
C MET A 13 24.49 -10.44 18.49
N PHE A 14 23.18 -10.19 18.38
CA PHE A 14 22.16 -10.69 19.29
C PHE A 14 21.41 -11.87 18.65
N ASN A 15 22.09 -13.01 18.56
CA ASN A 15 21.60 -14.24 17.94
C ASN A 15 21.72 -15.45 18.88
N ASP A 16 21.27 -16.61 18.40
CA ASP A 16 21.24 -17.87 19.15
C ASP A 16 22.61 -18.29 19.72
N MET A 17 23.71 -17.97 19.02
CA MET A 17 25.07 -18.29 19.50
C MET A 17 25.47 -17.50 20.75
N TRP A 18 24.79 -16.39 21.01
CA TRP A 18 24.97 -15.54 22.19
C TRP A 18 23.85 -15.74 23.23
N GLY A 19 23.01 -16.76 23.03
CA GLY A 19 21.93 -17.12 23.94
C GLY A 19 20.75 -16.16 23.91
N VAL A 20 20.51 -15.50 22.77
CA VAL A 20 19.37 -14.61 22.56
C VAL A 20 18.39 -15.25 21.58
N ASP A 21 17.18 -15.54 22.06
CA ASP A 21 16.16 -16.22 21.26
C ASP A 21 15.40 -15.23 20.35
N VAL A 22 15.27 -13.97 20.78
CA VAL A 22 14.56 -12.89 20.03
C VAL A 22 15.21 -11.54 20.31
N SER A 23 15.57 -10.81 19.26
CA SER A 23 15.98 -9.40 19.31
C SER A 23 14.77 -8.48 19.14
N VAL A 24 14.71 -7.40 19.92
CA VAL A 24 13.70 -6.35 19.77
C VAL A 24 14.39 -5.01 19.60
N SER A 25 14.22 -4.39 18.42
CA SER A 25 14.76 -3.06 18.10
C SER A 25 13.64 -2.02 18.15
N THR A 26 13.61 -1.21 19.21
CA THR A 26 12.64 -0.11 19.33
C THR A 26 12.74 0.90 18.18
N PRO A 27 13.94 1.27 17.68
CA PRO A 27 14.05 2.10 16.48
C PRO A 27 13.39 1.47 15.24
N HIS A 28 13.59 0.16 14.99
CA HIS A 28 12.93 -0.51 13.86
C HIS A 28 11.41 -0.55 14.03
N LEU A 29 10.91 -0.79 15.25
CA LEU A 29 9.47 -0.75 15.52
C LEU A 29 8.88 0.65 15.29
N LEU A 30 9.58 1.71 15.69
CA LEU A 30 9.14 3.08 15.45
C LEU A 30 9.16 3.43 13.95
N THR A 31 10.19 2.99 13.22
CA THR A 31 10.24 3.17 11.75
C THR A 31 9.07 2.46 11.08
N ALA A 32 8.77 1.21 11.46
CA ALA A 32 7.64 0.47 10.90
C ALA A 32 6.30 1.19 11.14
N LEU A 33 6.10 1.76 12.34
CA LEU A 33 4.89 2.53 12.66
C LEU A 33 4.79 3.84 11.85
N VAL A 34 5.92 4.48 11.54
CA VAL A 34 5.95 5.69 10.72
C VAL A 34 5.75 5.37 9.24
N GLU A 35 6.35 4.29 8.73
CA GLU A 35 6.14 3.81 7.36
C GLU A 35 4.67 3.42 7.14
N GLU A 36 4.04 2.78 8.13
CA GLU A 36 2.61 2.49 8.12
C GLU A 36 1.74 3.77 8.15
N ALA A 37 2.19 4.81 8.86
CA ALA A 37 1.51 6.11 8.90
C ALA A 37 1.67 6.95 7.62
N VAL A 38 2.54 6.56 6.68
CA VAL A 38 2.82 7.28 5.43
C VAL A 38 2.57 6.36 4.22
N ALA A 39 1.30 5.97 4.03
CA ALA A 39 0.87 5.17 2.88
C ALA A 39 0.51 6.00 1.62
N VAL A 40 0.69 7.33 1.66
CA VAL A 40 0.37 8.19 0.51
C VAL A 40 1.33 7.91 -0.65
N GLY A 41 0.79 7.59 -1.83
CA GLY A 41 1.60 7.20 -2.98
C GLY A 41 2.25 5.81 -2.85
N SER A 42 1.73 4.94 -1.99
CA SER A 42 2.05 3.51 -1.99
C SER A 42 0.78 2.68 -2.19
N LEU A 43 0.93 1.53 -2.85
CA LEU A 43 -0.16 0.58 -3.04
C LEU A 43 -0.15 -0.37 -1.85
N VAL A 44 -1.24 -0.42 -1.10
CA VAL A 44 -1.39 -1.24 0.10
C VAL A 44 -2.39 -2.35 -0.15
N LYS A 45 -1.99 -3.61 0.05
CA LYS A 45 -2.92 -4.74 -0.01
C LYS A 45 -3.64 -4.90 1.31
N LEU A 46 -4.96 -4.65 1.33
CA LEU A 46 -5.78 -4.75 2.53
C LEU A 46 -6.12 -6.20 2.88
N LEU A 47 -6.48 -6.99 1.88
CA LEU A 47 -6.84 -8.40 2.08
C LEU A 47 -6.72 -9.23 0.80
N SER A 48 -6.63 -10.54 0.98
CA SER A 48 -6.66 -11.53 -0.09
C SER A 48 -7.95 -12.35 -0.05
N LEU A 49 -8.56 -12.53 -1.21
CA LEU A 49 -9.82 -13.23 -1.45
C LEU A 49 -9.53 -14.54 -2.21
N GLU A 50 -10.47 -15.50 -2.12
CA GLU A 50 -10.39 -16.79 -2.84
C GLU A 50 -9.03 -17.51 -2.76
N HIS A 51 -8.51 -17.72 -1.54
CA HIS A 51 -7.20 -18.37 -1.33
C HIS A 51 -6.04 -17.67 -2.06
N GLY A 52 -6.09 -16.34 -2.19
CA GLY A 52 -5.00 -15.54 -2.77
C GLY A 52 -5.12 -15.29 -4.28
N LYS A 53 -6.22 -15.71 -4.91
CA LYS A 53 -6.44 -15.46 -6.34
C LYS A 53 -6.88 -14.03 -6.65
N ALA A 54 -7.50 -13.38 -5.68
CA ALA A 54 -7.91 -11.98 -5.75
C ALA A 54 -7.37 -11.20 -4.55
N GLY A 55 -7.11 -9.91 -4.73
CA GLY A 55 -6.65 -9.00 -3.69
C GLY A 55 -7.41 -7.68 -3.77
N LEU A 56 -7.81 -7.17 -2.60
CA LEU A 56 -8.32 -5.81 -2.47
C LEU A 56 -7.15 -4.91 -2.07
N ASN A 57 -6.84 -3.95 -2.93
CA ASN A 57 -5.75 -3.01 -2.77
C ASN A 57 -6.32 -1.61 -2.56
N GLU A 58 -5.60 -0.80 -1.82
CA GLU A 58 -5.90 0.60 -1.55
C GLU A 58 -4.71 1.46 -1.97
N VAL A 59 -5.00 2.65 -2.50
CA VAL A 59 -4.00 3.68 -2.73
C VAL A 59 -4.59 5.05 -2.42
N THR A 60 -3.88 5.84 -1.62
CA THR A 60 -4.16 7.27 -1.48
C THR A 60 -3.39 8.02 -2.57
N LEU A 61 -4.11 8.74 -3.44
CA LEU A 61 -3.51 9.45 -4.56
C LEU A 61 -2.69 10.66 -4.08
N ALA A 62 -1.37 10.58 -4.23
CA ALA A 62 -0.47 11.70 -3.98
C ALA A 62 -0.69 12.83 -5.01
N PRO A 63 -0.39 14.10 -4.69
CA PRO A 63 -0.62 15.24 -5.60
C PRO A 63 0.05 15.16 -6.98
N ASP A 64 1.08 14.33 -7.12
CA ASP A 64 1.84 14.07 -8.35
C ASP A 64 1.41 12.79 -9.09
N SER A 65 0.36 12.11 -8.60
CA SER A 65 -0.20 10.92 -9.23
C SER A 65 -0.63 11.20 -10.69
N PRO A 66 -0.29 10.32 -11.65
CA PRO A 66 -0.73 10.45 -13.03
C PRO A 66 -2.23 10.21 -13.21
N ALA A 67 -2.92 9.66 -12.20
CA ALA A 67 -4.35 9.39 -12.24
C ALA A 67 -5.20 10.65 -11.95
N ILE A 68 -4.62 11.69 -11.35
CA ILE A 68 -5.34 12.92 -11.00
C ILE A 68 -5.86 13.62 -12.26
N GLY A 69 -7.12 14.07 -12.20
CA GLY A 69 -7.80 14.73 -13.31
C GLY A 69 -8.23 13.78 -14.43
N SER A 70 -7.88 12.50 -14.36
CA SER A 70 -8.39 11.46 -15.25
C SER A 70 -9.70 10.91 -14.73
N THR A 71 -10.58 10.54 -15.66
CA THR A 71 -11.77 9.74 -15.33
C THR A 71 -11.39 8.27 -15.15
N ILE A 72 -12.19 7.51 -14.41
CA ILE A 72 -11.97 6.06 -14.25
C ILE A 72 -11.89 5.35 -15.61
N ALA A 73 -12.71 5.75 -16.59
CA ALA A 73 -12.67 5.17 -17.94
C ALA A 73 -11.34 5.37 -18.68
N ASN A 74 -10.61 6.44 -18.37
CA ASN A 74 -9.36 6.79 -19.02
C ASN A 74 -8.13 6.22 -18.30
N LEU A 75 -8.30 5.59 -17.13
CA LEU A 75 -7.21 4.96 -16.42
C LEU A 75 -6.71 3.73 -17.19
N LYS A 76 -5.39 3.61 -17.29
CA LYS A 76 -4.73 2.45 -17.91
C LYS A 76 -4.57 1.31 -16.91
N LEU A 77 -5.69 0.86 -16.35
CA LEU A 77 -5.71 -0.24 -15.41
C LEU A 77 -5.51 -1.60 -16.12
N PRO A 78 -4.86 -2.57 -15.47
CA PRO A 78 -4.76 -3.93 -15.96
C PRO A 78 -6.15 -4.56 -16.11
N ARG A 79 -6.31 -5.44 -17.11
CA ARG A 79 -7.59 -6.11 -17.41
C ARG A 79 -8.21 -6.86 -16.24
N GLU A 80 -7.36 -7.43 -15.40
CA GLU A 80 -7.73 -8.22 -14.23
C GLU A 80 -7.91 -7.32 -12.99
N SER A 81 -8.35 -6.08 -13.17
CA SER A 81 -8.57 -5.14 -12.06
C SER A 81 -9.78 -4.24 -12.28
N ALA A 82 -10.39 -3.81 -11.17
CA ALA A 82 -11.54 -2.92 -11.17
C ALA A 82 -11.49 -2.00 -9.94
N VAL A 83 -11.73 -0.70 -10.17
CA VAL A 83 -12.00 0.24 -9.07
C VAL A 83 -13.37 -0.10 -8.50
N VAL A 84 -13.42 -0.39 -7.20
CA VAL A 84 -14.65 -0.82 -6.51
C VAL A 84 -15.24 0.26 -5.62
N ALA A 85 -14.39 1.18 -5.12
CA ALA A 85 -14.81 2.34 -4.36
C ALA A 85 -13.77 3.46 -4.47
N VAL A 86 -14.22 4.69 -4.33
CA VAL A 86 -13.35 5.84 -4.04
C VAL A 86 -13.84 6.44 -2.73
N ILE A 87 -12.95 6.68 -1.77
CA ILE A 87 -13.29 7.41 -0.55
C ILE A 87 -12.72 8.82 -0.69
N ARG A 88 -13.59 9.81 -0.52
CA ARG A 88 -13.25 11.24 -0.60
C ARG A 88 -13.81 11.95 0.61
N ASP A 89 -12.94 12.63 1.36
CA ASP A 89 -13.32 13.34 2.58
C ASP A 89 -14.12 12.47 3.56
N GLY A 90 -13.79 11.18 3.66
CA GLY A 90 -14.47 10.20 4.52
C GLY A 90 -15.82 9.69 3.99
N HIS A 91 -16.21 10.06 2.77
CA HIS A 91 -17.44 9.61 2.13
C HIS A 91 -17.15 8.66 0.96
N VAL A 92 -17.98 7.60 0.85
CA VAL A 92 -17.90 6.68 -0.28
C VAL A 92 -18.49 7.33 -1.53
N VAL A 93 -17.68 7.38 -2.57
CA VAL A 93 -18.06 7.71 -3.94
C VAL A 93 -18.11 6.41 -4.73
N VAL A 94 -19.30 6.08 -5.24
CA VAL A 94 -19.48 4.90 -6.10
C VAL A 94 -18.81 5.19 -7.44
N PRO A 95 -17.84 4.35 -7.88
CA PRO A 95 -17.09 4.61 -9.09
C PRO A 95 -17.98 4.48 -10.32
N ALA A 96 -18.06 5.56 -11.09
CA ALA A 96 -18.63 5.60 -12.43
C ALA A 96 -17.54 5.90 -13.46
N LEU A 97 -17.79 5.57 -14.73
CA LEU A 97 -16.81 5.75 -15.81
C LEU A 97 -16.34 7.21 -15.99
N ASP A 98 -17.21 8.16 -15.67
CA ASP A 98 -16.97 9.61 -15.72
C ASP A 98 -16.48 10.19 -14.38
N THR A 99 -16.33 9.38 -13.34
CA THR A 99 -15.80 9.82 -12.04
C THR A 99 -14.37 10.29 -12.21
N VAL A 100 -14.13 11.57 -11.93
CA VAL A 100 -12.80 12.19 -11.95
C VAL A 100 -12.11 11.99 -10.61
N LEU A 101 -10.85 11.53 -10.67
CA LEU A 101 -10.00 11.33 -9.51
C LEU A 101 -9.27 12.62 -9.10
N HIS A 102 -9.15 12.85 -7.80
CA HIS A 102 -8.51 14.02 -7.19
C HIS A 102 -7.40 13.60 -6.24
N ALA A 103 -6.48 14.52 -5.95
CA ALA A 103 -5.47 14.31 -4.93
C ALA A 103 -6.13 14.04 -3.57
N GLY A 104 -5.61 13.08 -2.82
CA GLY A 104 -6.17 12.65 -1.53
C GLY A 104 -7.33 11.66 -1.64
N ASP A 105 -7.82 11.34 -2.83
CA ASP A 105 -8.77 10.23 -2.99
C ASP A 105 -8.10 8.92 -2.56
N GLU A 106 -8.82 8.12 -1.75
CA GLU A 106 -8.45 6.74 -1.45
C GLU A 106 -9.18 5.83 -2.44
N VAL A 107 -8.43 5.24 -3.36
CA VAL A 107 -8.98 4.40 -4.44
C VAL A 107 -8.83 2.94 -4.04
N LEU A 108 -9.97 2.25 -3.90
CA LEU A 108 -9.99 0.81 -3.65
C LEU A 108 -10.11 0.07 -4.98
N VAL A 109 -9.18 -0.86 -5.20
CA VAL A 109 -9.09 -1.67 -6.42
C VAL A 109 -9.11 -3.15 -6.08
N LEU A 110 -10.09 -3.86 -6.63
CA LEU A 110 -10.08 -5.31 -6.62
C LEU A 110 -9.29 -5.79 -7.84
N ALA A 111 -8.35 -6.70 -7.63
CA ALA A 111 -7.55 -7.26 -8.71
C ALA A 111 -7.34 -8.76 -8.56
N THR A 112 -7.27 -9.47 -9.68
CA THR A 112 -6.92 -10.89 -9.78
C THR A 112 -5.52 -11.05 -10.39
N GLY A 113 -4.74 -12.01 -9.87
CA GLY A 113 -3.37 -12.24 -10.34
C GLY A 113 -2.34 -11.22 -9.88
N ASP A 114 -1.16 -11.25 -10.51
CA ASP A 114 0.01 -10.44 -10.14
C ASP A 114 0.08 -9.15 -10.98
N VAL A 115 -0.79 -8.19 -10.64
CA VAL A 115 -0.95 -6.93 -11.40
C VAL A 115 -0.62 -5.68 -10.58
N GLU A 116 -0.06 -5.83 -9.38
CA GLU A 116 0.28 -4.74 -8.47
C GLU A 116 1.25 -3.73 -9.09
N ALA A 117 2.24 -4.21 -9.85
CA ALA A 117 3.19 -3.34 -10.52
C ALA A 117 2.51 -2.46 -11.59
N GLU A 118 1.53 -3.00 -12.31
CA GLU A 118 0.77 -2.25 -13.33
C GLU A 118 -0.19 -1.25 -12.67
N LEU A 119 -0.85 -1.66 -11.58
CA LEU A 119 -1.66 -0.77 -10.75
C LEU A 119 -0.85 0.40 -10.19
N GLY A 120 0.34 0.11 -9.65
CA GLY A 120 1.25 1.13 -9.15
C GLY A 120 1.62 2.14 -10.24
N ARG A 121 1.96 1.69 -11.45
CA ARG A 121 2.26 2.62 -12.57
C ARG A 121 1.05 3.47 -12.96
N ALA A 122 -0.16 2.91 -12.93
CA ALA A 122 -1.37 3.61 -13.34
C ALA A 122 -1.83 4.64 -12.30
N LEU A 123 -1.67 4.35 -11.00
CA LEU A 123 -2.25 5.15 -9.90
C LEU A 123 -1.22 5.97 -9.12
N ILE A 124 0.04 5.53 -9.08
CA ILE A 124 1.12 6.21 -8.36
C ILE A 124 2.09 6.87 -9.35
N GLY A 125 2.33 6.23 -10.49
CA GLY A 125 3.29 6.66 -11.50
C GLY A 125 4.61 5.89 -11.42
N PRO A 126 5.60 6.25 -12.25
CA PRO A 126 6.91 5.60 -12.23
C PRO A 126 7.66 5.97 -10.95
N LYS A 127 8.06 4.96 -10.17
CA LYS A 127 9.15 5.09 -9.18
C LYS A 127 10.49 4.85 -9.87
#